data_AF-A0A2N8TGD1-F1
#
_entry.id   AF-A0A2N8TGD1-F1
#
_cell.length_a   1.000
_cell.length_b   1.000
_cell.length_c   1.000
_cell.angle_alpha   90.00
_cell.angle_beta   90.00
_cell.angle_gamma   90.00
#
_symmetry.space_group_name_H-M   'P 1'
#
loop_
_entity.id
_entity.type
_entity.pdbx_description
1 polymer ?
#
loop_
_entity_poly.entity_id
_entity_poly.type
_entity_poly.pdbx_seq_one_letter_code
_entity_poly.pdbx_strand_id
1 'polypeptide(L)'
;MNIRSLTRGDGVVIGAAVLLLIASFLDLYSFDNVPDSVDLPSLWGSGPVVFSVVLAGIIGAALVVVARGLPQAPKIAGLELAPFGIAFTVFAAWSALGNIFDVPGGFDNIGENGSVNAPSPGIGMILALIATLLMAAAALATPLVPALKGALLPA
;
A
#
# COMPACT_ATOMS: atom_id res chain seq x y z
N MET A 1 -5.99 11.15 21.12
CA MET A 1 -6.64 10.68 19.88
C MET A 1 -8.02 10.18 20.26
N ASN A 2 -9.10 10.70 19.66
CA ASN A 2 -10.46 10.26 19.96
C ASN A 2 -10.92 9.33 18.84
N ILE A 3 -10.92 8.01 19.09
CA ILE A 3 -11.25 7.01 18.07
C ILE A 3 -12.67 7.17 17.50
N ARG A 4 -13.54 7.89 18.21
CA ARG A 4 -14.91 8.21 17.79
C ARG A 4 -14.98 9.26 16.67
N SER A 5 -13.89 10.01 16.41
CA SER A 5 -13.84 10.93 15.28
C SER A 5 -13.54 10.24 13.95
N LEU A 6 -13.15 8.95 13.98
CA LEU A 6 -12.87 8.18 12.78
C LEU A 6 -14.15 7.75 12.09
N THR A 7 -14.09 7.74 10.77
CA THR A 7 -15.19 7.38 9.88
C THR A 7 -15.02 5.95 9.34
N ARG A 8 -16.08 5.40 8.73
CA ARG A 8 -16.01 4.10 8.05
C ARG A 8 -14.93 4.07 6.97
N GLY A 9 -14.75 5.19 6.26
CA GLY A 9 -13.66 5.35 5.30
C GLY A 9 -12.27 5.22 5.94
N ASP A 10 -12.07 5.77 7.13
CA ASP A 10 -10.83 5.60 7.89
C ASP A 10 -10.62 4.15 8.35
N GLY A 11 -11.70 3.44 8.67
CA GLY A 11 -11.67 2.01 8.93
C GLY A 11 -11.14 1.20 7.74
N VAL A 12 -11.55 1.54 6.51
CA VAL A 12 -11.04 0.91 5.29
C VAL A 12 -9.55 1.22 5.10
N VAL A 13 -9.13 2.46 5.32
CA VAL A 13 -7.69 2.84 5.25
C VAL A 13 -6.87 2.02 6.25
N ILE A 14 -7.33 1.88 7.49
CA ILE A 14 -6.65 1.08 8.53
C ILE A 14 -6.61 -0.40 8.14
N GLY A 15 -7.75 -0.97 7.74
CA GLY A 15 -7.82 -2.38 7.32
C GLY A 15 -6.92 -2.69 6.14
N ALA A 16 -6.89 -1.78 5.15
CA ALA A 16 -5.99 -1.89 4.01
C ALA A 16 -4.52 -1.75 4.43
N ALA A 17 -4.19 -0.91 5.41
CA ALA A 17 -2.82 -0.81 5.93
C ALA A 17 -2.37 -2.08 6.64
N VAL A 18 -3.27 -2.72 7.40
CA VAL A 18 -3.01 -4.04 8.01
C VAL A 18 -2.83 -5.10 6.93
N LEU A 19 -3.67 -5.11 5.89
CA LEU A 19 -3.51 -6.03 4.76
C LEU A 19 -2.18 -5.84 4.05
N LEU A 20 -1.76 -4.59 3.81
CA LEU A 20 -0.45 -4.27 3.22
C LEU A 20 0.70 -4.76 4.10
N LEU A 21 0.59 -4.61 5.43
CA LEU A 21 1.58 -5.10 6.37
C LEU A 21 1.68 -6.63 6.32
N ILE A 22 0.55 -7.35 6.29
CA ILE A 22 0.54 -8.81 6.12
C ILE A 22 1.17 -9.20 4.78
N ALA A 23 0.76 -8.54 3.70
CA ALA A 23 1.29 -8.75 2.35
C ALA A 23 2.80 -8.54 2.28
N SER A 24 3.35 -7.62 3.09
CA SER A 24 4.79 -7.32 3.10
C SER A 24 5.68 -8.51 3.48
N PHE A 25 5.15 -9.48 4.24
CA PHE A 25 5.87 -10.69 4.64
C PHE A 25 5.72 -11.85 3.65
N LEU A 26 4.91 -11.69 2.61
CA LEU A 26 4.68 -12.71 1.58
C LEU A 26 5.58 -12.48 0.36
N ASP A 27 5.66 -13.49 -0.49
CA ASP A 27 6.56 -13.52 -1.64
C ASP A 27 6.35 -12.36 -2.62
N LEU A 28 7.46 -11.76 -3.01
CA LEU A 28 7.53 -10.67 -3.97
C LEU A 28 7.36 -11.18 -5.41
N TYR A 29 7.93 -12.35 -5.70
CA TYR A 29 7.94 -12.98 -7.02
C TYR A 29 7.39 -14.40 -6.95
N SER A 30 6.96 -14.92 -8.09
CA SER A 30 6.61 -16.31 -8.30
C SER A 30 7.31 -16.82 -9.57
N PHE A 31 7.71 -18.08 -9.58
CA PHE A 31 8.37 -18.71 -10.72
C PHE A 31 7.65 -20.01 -11.08
N ASP A 32 7.44 -20.23 -12.37
CA ASP A 32 6.84 -21.47 -12.84
C ASP A 32 7.82 -22.65 -12.60
N ASN A 33 7.28 -23.78 -12.14
CA ASN A 33 8.02 -25.03 -11.85
C ASN A 33 9.02 -24.96 -10.69
N VAL A 34 8.94 -23.94 -9.81
CA VAL A 34 9.67 -23.92 -8.55
C VAL A 34 8.82 -24.55 -7.44
N PRO A 35 9.34 -25.51 -6.65
CA PRO A 35 8.61 -26.09 -5.53
C PRO A 35 8.30 -25.06 -4.45
N ASP A 36 7.12 -25.14 -3.82
CA ASP A 36 6.69 -24.28 -2.70
C ASP A 36 7.64 -24.32 -1.47
N SER A 37 8.54 -25.30 -1.40
CA SER A 37 9.55 -25.40 -0.35
C SER A 37 10.72 -24.43 -0.53
N VAL A 38 10.82 -23.76 -1.68
CA VAL A 38 11.86 -22.77 -1.95
C VAL A 38 11.42 -21.43 -1.37
N ASP A 39 12.21 -20.91 -0.45
CA ASP A 39 11.95 -19.63 0.20
C ASP A 39 12.25 -18.48 -0.77
N LEU A 40 11.21 -17.81 -1.24
CA LEU A 40 11.31 -16.66 -2.13
C LEU A 40 11.40 -15.37 -1.31
N PRO A 41 12.05 -14.31 -1.83
CA PRO A 41 12.15 -13.06 -1.09
C PRO A 41 10.75 -12.47 -0.89
N SER A 42 10.43 -12.09 0.35
CA SER A 42 9.27 -11.26 0.63
C SER A 42 9.45 -9.84 0.09
N LEU A 43 8.43 -8.97 0.22
CA LEU A 43 8.54 -7.56 -0.21
C LEU A 43 9.69 -6.84 0.50
N TRP A 44 10.05 -7.26 1.72
CA TRP A 44 11.21 -6.75 2.46
C TRP A 44 12.55 -7.04 1.78
N GLY A 45 12.60 -8.05 0.91
CA GLY A 45 13.79 -8.39 0.12
C GLY A 45 14.12 -7.39 -0.98
N SER A 46 13.22 -6.44 -1.30
CA SER A 46 13.44 -5.41 -2.31
C SER A 46 13.37 -4.02 -1.71
N GLY A 47 14.53 -3.36 -1.57
CA GLY A 47 14.63 -1.99 -1.09
C GLY A 47 13.67 -1.02 -1.81
N PRO A 48 13.65 -0.98 -3.15
CA PRO A 48 12.71 -0.14 -3.89
C PRO A 48 11.24 -0.40 -3.53
N VAL A 49 10.81 -1.65 -3.39
CA VAL A 49 9.43 -2.02 -3.03
C VAL A 49 9.11 -1.64 -1.59
N VAL A 50 10.03 -1.88 -0.66
CA VAL A 50 9.87 -1.46 0.74
C VAL A 50 9.63 0.03 0.85
N PHE A 51 10.48 0.85 0.24
CA PHE A 51 10.35 2.31 0.35
C PHE A 51 9.15 2.85 -0.42
N SER A 52 8.94 2.40 -1.65
CA SER A 52 7.93 2.99 -2.53
C SER A 52 6.52 2.46 -2.32
N VAL A 53 6.35 1.21 -1.87
CA VAL A 53 5.04 0.57 -1.69
C VAL A 53 4.71 0.41 -0.21
N VAL A 54 5.52 -0.37 0.52
CA VAL A 54 5.19 -0.80 1.89
C VAL A 54 5.23 0.39 2.85
N LEU A 55 6.38 1.07 2.95
CA LEU A 55 6.57 2.19 3.86
C LEU A 55 5.77 3.42 3.41
N ALA A 56 5.75 3.75 2.12
CA ALA A 56 4.94 4.85 1.63
C ALA A 56 3.44 4.63 1.93
N GLY A 57 2.92 3.41 1.74
CA GLY A 57 1.54 3.07 2.04
C GLY A 57 1.22 3.13 3.54
N ILE A 58 2.04 2.47 4.37
CA ILE A 58 1.83 2.46 5.83
C ILE A 58 1.95 3.87 6.43
N ILE A 59 2.96 4.64 6.02
CA ILE A 59 3.13 6.03 6.46
C ILE A 59 1.96 6.88 5.96
N GLY A 60 1.56 6.76 4.69
CA GLY A 60 0.41 7.46 4.14
C GLY A 60 -0.86 7.21 4.94
N ALA A 61 -1.18 5.94 5.23
CA ALA A 61 -2.31 5.57 6.07
C ALA A 61 -2.21 6.18 7.48
N ALA A 62 -1.05 6.07 8.13
CA ALA A 62 -0.84 6.63 9.46
C ALA A 62 -1.07 8.15 9.48
N LEU A 63 -0.56 8.87 8.48
CA LEU A 63 -0.75 10.32 8.35
C LEU A 63 -2.22 10.69 8.16
N VAL A 64 -2.95 9.97 7.31
CA VAL A 64 -4.40 10.19 7.08
C VAL A 64 -5.19 9.96 8.36
N VAL A 65 -4.96 8.83 9.02
CA VAL A 65 -5.69 8.44 10.24
C VAL A 65 -5.38 9.39 11.40
N VAL A 66 -4.11 9.77 11.58
CA VAL A 66 -3.71 10.74 12.62
C VAL A 66 -4.31 12.11 12.34
N ALA A 67 -4.29 12.58 11.09
CA ALA A 67 -4.86 13.87 10.72
C ALA A 67 -6.38 13.94 11.01
N ARG A 68 -7.11 12.83 10.84
CA ARG A 68 -8.57 12.76 11.07
C ARG A 68 -8.93 12.37 12.52
N GLY A 69 -8.03 11.67 13.21
CA GLY A 69 -8.20 11.21 14.60
C GLY A 69 -7.86 12.25 15.67
N LEU A 70 -7.25 13.37 15.26
CA LEU A 70 -6.90 14.49 16.14
C LEU A 70 -7.90 15.64 15.97
N PRO A 71 -8.33 16.30 17.06
CA PRO A 71 -9.22 17.47 16.99
C PRO A 71 -8.65 18.62 16.15
N GLN A 72 -7.32 18.76 16.13
CA GLN A 72 -6.59 19.68 15.29
C GLN A 72 -5.38 18.95 14.73
N ALA A 73 -5.38 18.69 13.42
CA ALA A 73 -4.27 18.03 12.76
C ALA A 73 -3.01 18.93 12.82
N PRO A 74 -1.87 18.44 13.34
CA PRO A 74 -0.66 19.22 13.36
C PRO A 74 -0.13 19.44 11.94
N LYS A 75 0.46 20.60 11.69
CA LYS A 75 1.25 20.86 10.49
C LYS A 75 2.70 20.51 10.80
N ILE A 76 3.35 19.74 9.92
CA ILE A 76 4.77 19.36 10.09
C ILE A 76 5.55 20.09 8.99
N ALA A 77 6.50 20.96 9.38
CA ALA A 77 7.27 21.78 8.44
C ALA A 77 6.40 22.57 7.43
N GLY A 78 5.19 22.99 7.87
CA GLY A 78 4.23 23.69 7.02
C GLY A 78 3.33 22.80 6.16
N LEU A 79 3.58 21.49 6.11
CA LEU A 79 2.78 20.53 5.36
C LEU A 79 1.56 20.06 6.16
N GLU A 80 0.43 19.94 5.46
CA GLU A 80 -0.79 19.36 6.02
C GLU A 80 -0.74 17.83 5.92
N LEU A 81 -0.96 17.16 7.06
CA LEU A 81 -0.82 15.70 7.15
C LEU A 81 -1.83 14.94 6.30
N ALA A 82 -3.08 15.41 6.21
CA ALA A 82 -4.12 14.69 5.48
C ALA A 82 -3.84 14.66 3.96
N PRO A 83 -3.62 15.80 3.28
CA PRO A 83 -3.30 15.80 1.85
C PRO A 83 -1.99 15.07 1.55
N PHE A 84 -0.95 15.26 2.37
CA PHE A 84 0.33 14.60 2.18
C PHE A 84 0.22 13.08 2.35
N GLY A 85 -0.53 12.63 3.38
CA GLY A 85 -0.84 11.22 3.58
C GLY A 85 -1.61 10.62 2.41
N ILE A 86 -2.65 11.30 1.91
CA ILE A 86 -3.41 10.86 0.73
C ILE A 86 -2.46 10.72 -0.48
N ALA A 87 -1.62 11.71 -0.74
CA ALA A 87 -0.65 11.64 -1.83
C ALA A 87 0.29 10.43 -1.70
N PHE A 88 0.76 10.13 -0.49
CA PHE A 88 1.57 8.94 -0.20
C PHE A 88 0.82 7.62 -0.46
N THR A 89 -0.47 7.53 -0.10
CA THR A 89 -1.27 6.32 -0.41
C THR A 89 -1.45 6.11 -1.91
N VAL A 90 -1.67 7.19 -2.67
CA VAL A 90 -1.77 7.15 -4.14
C VAL A 90 -0.43 6.79 -4.76
N PHE A 91 0.66 7.38 -4.26
CA PHE A 91 2.02 7.05 -4.70
C PHE A 91 2.34 5.58 -4.47
N ALA A 92 2.01 5.02 -3.29
CA ALA A 92 2.21 3.60 -3.01
C ALA A 92 1.43 2.69 -3.98
N ALA A 93 0.18 3.04 -4.29
CA ALA A 93 -0.61 2.31 -5.28
C ALA A 93 -0.01 2.40 -6.69
N TRP A 94 0.46 3.58 -7.08
CA TRP A 94 1.16 3.80 -8.34
C TRP A 94 2.45 2.97 -8.45
N SER A 95 3.25 2.95 -7.38
CA SER A 95 4.47 2.14 -7.30
C SER A 95 4.17 0.65 -7.33
N ALA A 96 3.11 0.19 -6.66
CA ALA A 96 2.68 -1.21 -6.69
C ALA A 96 2.25 -1.64 -8.11
N LEU A 97 1.53 -0.77 -8.83
CA LEU A 97 1.16 -1.02 -10.23
C LEU A 97 2.41 -1.20 -11.09
N GLY A 98 3.39 -0.30 -10.99
CA GLY A 98 4.65 -0.42 -11.75
C GLY A 98 5.36 -1.74 -11.53
N ASN A 99 5.47 -2.19 -10.27
CA ASN A 99 6.14 -3.45 -9.93
C ASN A 99 5.37 -4.71 -10.37
N ILE A 100 4.06 -4.63 -10.57
CA ILE A 100 3.26 -5.77 -11.08
C ILE A 100 3.31 -5.88 -12.60
N PHE A 101 3.27 -4.74 -13.30
CA PHE A 101 3.25 -4.75 -14.77
C PHE A 101 4.63 -5.00 -15.37
N ASP A 102 5.70 -4.65 -14.65
CA ASP A 102 7.08 -4.82 -15.11
C ASP A 102 7.92 -5.55 -14.05
N VAL A 103 7.54 -6.79 -13.79
CA VAL A 103 8.28 -7.69 -12.89
C VAL A 103 9.72 -7.94 -13.37
N PRO A 104 9.98 -8.15 -14.68
CA PRO A 104 11.32 -8.40 -15.19
C PRO A 104 12.13 -7.14 -15.48
N GLY A 105 11.61 -5.91 -15.33
CA GLY A 105 12.24 -4.69 -15.83
C GLY A 105 13.68 -4.42 -15.36
N GLY A 106 14.11 -4.98 -14.23
CA GLY A 106 15.52 -4.97 -13.81
C GLY A 106 16.45 -5.80 -14.71
N PHE A 107 15.90 -6.79 -15.41
CA PHE A 107 16.56 -7.72 -16.33
C PHE A 107 16.47 -7.30 -17.80
N ASP A 108 15.67 -6.29 -18.15
CA ASP A 108 15.52 -5.77 -19.52
C ASP A 108 16.87 -5.32 -20.12
N ASN A 109 17.82 -4.90 -19.29
CA ASN A 109 19.14 -4.45 -19.72
C ASN A 109 20.16 -5.59 -19.93
N ILE A 110 19.80 -6.85 -19.66
CA ILE A 110 20.75 -7.98 -19.58
C ILE A 110 20.62 -9.00 -20.73
N GLY A 111 19.87 -8.69 -21.79
CA GLY A 111 19.93 -9.36 -23.11
C GLY A 111 18.68 -10.11 -23.56
N GLU A 112 18.63 -10.43 -24.86
CA GLU A 112 17.47 -10.94 -25.65
C GLU A 112 16.79 -12.23 -25.13
N ASN A 113 17.36 -12.93 -24.13
CA ASN A 113 16.84 -14.20 -23.59
C ASN A 113 16.17 -14.08 -22.20
N GLY A 114 15.94 -12.88 -21.68
CA GLY A 114 15.38 -12.64 -20.33
C GLY A 114 13.94 -13.13 -20.12
N SER A 115 13.25 -13.61 -21.15
CA SER A 115 11.85 -14.03 -21.10
C SER A 115 11.62 -15.53 -20.82
N VAL A 116 12.66 -16.36 -20.91
CA VAL A 116 12.54 -17.81 -20.66
C VAL A 116 12.59 -18.04 -19.15
N ASN A 117 11.43 -18.27 -18.52
CA ASN A 117 11.19 -18.31 -17.06
C ASN A 117 11.21 -16.93 -16.37
N ALA A 118 10.66 -15.90 -17.02
CA ALA A 118 10.49 -14.60 -16.38
C ALA A 118 9.64 -14.72 -15.10
N PRO A 119 10.02 -14.05 -14.00
CA PRO A 119 9.24 -14.05 -12.78
C PRO A 119 7.87 -13.42 -13.00
N SER A 120 6.85 -14.03 -12.40
CA SER A 120 5.52 -13.45 -12.25
C SER A 120 5.38 -12.75 -10.89
N PRO A 121 4.39 -11.85 -10.69
CA PRO A 121 4.17 -11.24 -9.38
C PRO A 121 3.82 -12.29 -8.33
N GLY A 122 4.54 -12.28 -7.22
CA GLY A 122 4.21 -13.13 -6.07
C GLY A 122 2.89 -12.71 -5.41
N ILE A 123 2.34 -13.59 -4.58
CA ILE A 123 1.08 -13.32 -3.88
C ILE A 123 1.16 -12.09 -2.97
N GLY A 124 2.34 -11.82 -2.40
CA GLY A 124 2.59 -10.61 -1.61
C GLY A 124 2.42 -9.34 -2.44
N MET A 125 2.94 -9.31 -3.66
CA MET A 125 2.77 -8.15 -4.54
C MET A 125 1.32 -7.93 -4.97
N ILE A 126 0.60 -9.00 -5.30
CA ILE A 126 -0.82 -8.91 -5.67
C ILE A 126 -1.65 -8.34 -4.51
N LEU A 127 -1.45 -8.85 -3.30
CA LEU A 127 -2.14 -8.35 -2.12
C LEU A 127 -1.72 -6.92 -1.76
N ALA A 128 -0.44 -6.55 -1.94
CA ALA A 128 0.04 -5.19 -1.73
C ALA A 128 -0.61 -4.20 -2.71
N LEU A 129 -0.82 -4.59 -3.97
CA LEU A 129 -1.55 -3.77 -4.94
C LEU A 129 -3.00 -3.57 -4.51
N ILE A 130 -3.71 -4.64 -4.16
CA ILE A 130 -5.11 -4.55 -3.74
C ILE A 130 -5.22 -3.65 -2.49
N ALA A 131 -4.35 -3.87 -1.51
CA ALA A 131 -4.30 -3.09 -0.29
C ALA A 131 -4.06 -1.60 -0.56
N THR A 132 -3.05 -1.26 -1.37
CA THR A 132 -2.72 0.13 -1.68
C THR A 132 -3.81 0.82 -2.50
N LEU A 133 -4.47 0.12 -3.43
CA LEU A 133 -5.61 0.65 -4.19
C LEU A 133 -6.81 0.92 -3.29
N LEU A 134 -7.19 -0.01 -2.41
CA LEU A 134 -8.28 0.17 -1.45
C LEU A 134 -8.00 1.34 -0.50
N MET A 135 -6.75 1.43 -0.03
CA MET A 135 -6.29 2.49 0.85
C MET A 135 -6.39 3.86 0.17
N ALA A 136 -5.85 4.01 -1.04
CA ALA A 136 -5.90 5.25 -1.80
C ALA A 136 -7.34 5.66 -2.15
N ALA A 137 -8.15 4.70 -2.61
CA ALA A 137 -9.55 4.92 -2.95
C ALA A 137 -10.35 5.38 -1.73
N ALA A 138 -10.20 4.70 -0.59
CA ALA A 138 -10.88 5.10 0.65
C ALA A 138 -10.41 6.48 1.13
N ALA A 139 -9.10 6.74 1.12
CA ALA A 139 -8.54 8.01 1.55
C ALA A 139 -9.10 9.20 0.74
N LEU A 140 -9.22 9.05 -0.58
CA LEU A 140 -9.81 10.03 -1.51
C LEU A 140 -11.33 10.12 -1.42
N ALA A 141 -12.03 8.98 -1.34
CA ALA A 141 -13.48 8.93 -1.41
C ALA A 141 -14.17 9.32 -0.09
N THR A 142 -13.50 9.16 1.07
CA THR A 142 -14.09 9.48 2.39
C THR A 142 -14.71 10.88 2.45
N PRO A 143 -14.03 11.99 2.06
CA PRO A 143 -14.65 13.32 2.06
C PRO A 143 -15.73 13.52 0.99
N LEU A 144 -15.83 12.64 -0.01
CA LEU A 144 -16.74 12.78 -1.15
C LEU A 144 -18.03 11.95 -0.98
N VAL A 145 -17.93 10.75 -0.41
CA VAL A 145 -19.01 9.76 -0.36
C VAL A 145 -19.68 9.78 1.01
N PRO A 146 -20.97 10.20 1.12
CA PRO A 146 -21.67 10.28 2.40
C PRO A 146 -21.69 8.98 3.19
N ALA A 147 -21.77 7.82 2.51
CA ALA A 147 -21.75 6.51 3.16
C ALA A 147 -20.44 6.23 3.92
N LEU A 148 -19.32 6.80 3.47
CA LEU A 148 -18.01 6.63 4.10
C LEU A 148 -17.78 7.58 5.28
N LYS A 149 -18.52 8.69 5.36
CA LYS A 149 -18.43 9.68 6.44
C LYS A 149 -19.08 9.24 7.75
N GLY A 150 -19.88 8.17 7.74
CA GLY A 150 -20.49 7.63 8.94
C GLY A 150 -19.43 7.25 9.98
N ALA A 151 -19.76 7.36 11.26
CA ALA A 151 -18.85 7.01 12.35
C ALA A 151 -18.40 5.55 12.25
N LEU A 152 -17.11 5.31 12.53
CA LEU A 152 -16.51 3.97 12.52
C LEU A 152 -17.05 3.11 13.66
N LEU A 153 -17.17 3.69 14.86
CA LEU A 153 -17.77 3.05 16.02
C LEU A 153 -19.11 3.70 16.35
N PRO A 154 -20.14 2.91 16.73
CA PRO A 154 -21.39 3.46 17.25
C PRO A 154 -21.15 4.25 18.55
N ALA A 155 -22.05 5.20 18.81
CA ALA A 155 -21.96 6.16 19.93
C ALA A 155 -22.06 5.48 21.31
#